data_AF-A0A8H2QGL2-F1
#
_entry.id   AF-A0A8H2QGL2-F1
#
_cell.length_a   1.000
_cell.length_b   1.000
_cell.length_c   1.000
_cell.angle_alpha   90.00
_cell.angle_beta   90.00
_cell.angle_gamma   90.00
#
_symmetry.space_group_name_H-M   'P 1'
#
loop_
_entity.id
_entity.type
_entity.pdbx_description
1 polymer ?
#
loop_
_entity_poly.entity_id
_entity_poly.type
_entity_poly.pdbx_seq_one_letter_code
_entity_poly.pdbx_strand_id
1 'polypeptide(L)'
;MLRTVCFFILLLGVNNEMFSQDISLFQQFNGRYDYTAIGNTLNPAENNIVQDFCEILPASQADLYLDTNCSIIAAYLYWAGSGTGDLEVSFNGSSITADNAYITDYLDSNYGTLNYFSCMADVTDQILAAGNTSYTFSDLDIANSLASNPGYCENRTNFAGWSLYVVYENPALPLNQINLFQGLEIINRNVQEKVILLENVNVLDNENAKIGFLAWEGDNALNYGESLSINGNIIANPPLNAADNAFNGTNSFTNSNTFYNGDLDVYNIENNIAIGDTSVSIKLTTGGLDANGFFQADLILLNNIITVLNSQLPDATITIDAYYINCGNRTLEIDYTVYNLNSTDILPTNTPIAFYANNTLIDTSSTLNTIAIGASETHSINIQIPSTIPDNFTLTIVVDDNGSSTGNVVEIIEINNTTTQEITLIPLPEIKPLQPLMACDISNNTAVFDITAIQNQINESYFNFYYFTSIEDLQAHTNVITLPNYYQSLTTPQTLYLKAETETCFDIYTFNVLTENCPPFIPEGFSPNNDGINDHFNIAGLYTIFEKHELLIYNRWGTLIFIGNNDLKWYGISNRGFNKGYLVPTGTYFYVLHLNDANYKSMTGWVYLNY
;
A
#
# COMPACT_ATOMS: atom_id res chain seq x y z
N MET A 1 49.03 10.56 -28.98
CA MET A 1 48.67 9.26 -28.37
C MET A 1 47.45 9.50 -27.50
N LEU A 2 46.25 9.38 -28.06
CA LEU A 2 44.98 9.45 -27.32
C LEU A 2 44.12 8.34 -27.92
N ARG A 3 43.80 7.32 -27.12
CA ARG A 3 42.99 6.17 -27.52
C ARG A 3 41.54 6.47 -27.17
N THR A 4 40.69 6.56 -28.18
CA THR A 4 39.23 6.58 -28.05
C THR A 4 38.75 5.14 -27.85
N VAL A 5 38.04 4.88 -26.76
CA VAL A 5 37.39 3.59 -26.47
C VAL A 5 35.94 3.71 -26.94
N CYS A 6 35.55 2.92 -27.95
CA CYS A 6 34.15 2.72 -28.32
C CYS A 6 33.52 1.66 -27.41
N PHE A 7 32.41 2.00 -26.77
CA PHE A 7 31.54 1.04 -26.08
C PHE A 7 30.51 0.52 -27.09
N PHE A 8 30.57 -0.77 -27.40
CA PHE A 8 29.52 -1.49 -28.12
C PHE A 8 28.49 -1.93 -27.07
N ILE A 9 27.27 -1.38 -27.15
CA ILE A 9 26.13 -1.88 -26.39
C ILE A 9 25.53 -3.03 -27.20
N LEU A 10 25.68 -4.25 -26.69
CA LEU A 10 25.06 -5.44 -27.24
C LEU A 10 23.61 -5.48 -26.72
N LEU A 11 22.64 -5.12 -27.57
CA LEU A 11 21.23 -5.43 -27.30
C LEU A 11 21.06 -6.95 -27.40
N LEU A 12 20.88 -7.62 -26.27
CA LEU A 12 20.38 -8.98 -26.22
C LEU A 12 18.87 -8.92 -26.51
N GLY A 13 18.50 -9.27 -27.74
CA GLY A 13 17.10 -9.50 -28.11
C GLY A 13 16.57 -10.69 -27.29
N VAL A 14 15.53 -10.42 -26.50
CA VAL A 14 14.74 -11.45 -25.84
C VAL A 14 13.82 -12.01 -26.93
N ASN A 15 14.09 -13.22 -27.40
CA ASN A 15 13.13 -13.96 -28.22
C ASN A 15 12.01 -14.40 -27.29
N ASN A 16 10.89 -13.68 -27.29
CA ASN A 16 9.64 -14.20 -26.77
C ASN A 16 9.18 -15.27 -27.76
N GLU A 17 9.17 -16.54 -27.36
CA GLU A 17 8.53 -17.58 -28.16
C GLU A 17 7.03 -17.28 -28.21
N MET A 18 6.51 -16.98 -29.39
CA MET A 18 5.10 -16.72 -29.66
C MET A 18 4.38 -18.05 -29.80
N PHE A 19 3.55 -18.40 -28.82
CA PHE A 19 2.66 -19.56 -28.89
C PHE A 19 1.20 -19.10 -28.95
N SER A 20 0.33 -19.94 -29.49
CA SER A 20 -1.13 -19.77 -29.48
C SER A 20 -1.60 -19.47 -28.05
N GLN A 21 -2.38 -18.39 -27.89
CA GLN A 21 -2.97 -18.01 -26.60
C GLN A 21 -4.47 -18.28 -26.64
N ASP A 22 -4.99 -18.92 -25.59
CA ASP A 22 -6.43 -19.06 -25.38
C ASP A 22 -7.09 -17.68 -25.27
N ILE A 23 -8.34 -17.58 -25.72
CA ILE A 23 -9.12 -16.33 -25.62
C ILE A 23 -9.30 -15.99 -24.13
N SER A 24 -8.81 -14.82 -23.72
CA SER A 24 -8.83 -14.37 -22.33
C SER A 24 -9.17 -12.88 -22.23
N LEU A 25 -9.65 -12.44 -21.06
CA LEU A 25 -10.06 -11.05 -20.83
C LEU A 25 -8.85 -10.11 -21.03
N PHE A 26 -8.99 -9.18 -21.96
CA PHE A 26 -7.97 -8.18 -22.27
C PHE A 26 -8.29 -6.84 -21.61
N GLN A 27 -9.51 -6.33 -21.83
CA GLN A 27 -9.95 -5.04 -21.30
C GLN A 27 -11.39 -5.10 -20.86
N GLN A 28 -11.71 -4.30 -19.84
CA GLN A 28 -13.05 -4.15 -19.32
C GLN A 28 -13.38 -2.68 -19.12
N PHE A 29 -14.57 -2.27 -19.58
CA PHE A 29 -15.08 -0.91 -19.46
C PHE A 29 -16.43 -0.92 -18.76
N ASN A 30 -16.57 -0.12 -17.69
CA ASN A 30 -17.78 -0.04 -16.88
C ASN A 30 -18.35 1.39 -16.96
N GLY A 31 -19.58 1.55 -17.45
CA GLY A 31 -20.17 2.87 -17.60
C GLY A 31 -21.27 2.91 -18.65
N ARG A 32 -21.60 4.09 -19.17
CA ARG A 32 -22.59 4.23 -20.27
C ARG A 32 -21.93 4.01 -21.62
N TYR A 33 -21.34 2.82 -21.76
CA TYR A 33 -20.52 2.47 -22.90
C TYR A 33 -21.25 1.51 -23.84
N ASP A 34 -20.90 1.62 -25.11
CA ASP A 34 -21.14 0.61 -26.13
C ASP A 34 -19.92 0.59 -27.08
N TYR A 35 -19.90 -0.29 -28.07
CA TYR A 35 -18.86 -0.37 -29.07
C TYR A 35 -19.44 -0.45 -30.50
N THR A 36 -18.60 -0.06 -31.45
CA THR A 36 -18.77 -0.35 -32.88
C THR A 36 -17.48 -0.94 -33.42
N ALA A 37 -17.54 -1.57 -34.59
CA ALA A 37 -16.33 -2.01 -35.29
C ALA A 37 -16.39 -1.65 -36.77
N ILE A 38 -15.21 -1.41 -37.35
CA ILE A 38 -15.01 -1.29 -38.79
C ILE A 38 -13.88 -2.21 -39.19
N GLY A 39 -13.75 -2.50 -40.48
CA GLY A 39 -12.65 -3.31 -40.96
C GLY A 39 -12.84 -3.66 -42.42
N ASN A 40 -11.78 -4.18 -43.02
CA ASN A 40 -11.85 -4.73 -44.36
C ASN A 40 -10.76 -5.80 -44.54
N THR A 41 -10.90 -6.63 -45.57
CA THR A 41 -9.88 -7.63 -45.91
C THR A 41 -9.03 -7.14 -47.07
N LEU A 42 -7.87 -7.77 -47.26
CA LEU A 42 -7.01 -7.57 -48.42
C LEU A 42 -7.24 -8.67 -49.46
N ASN A 43 -8.19 -9.57 -49.23
CA ASN A 43 -8.62 -10.58 -50.19
C ASN A 43 -9.53 -9.92 -51.25
N PRO A 44 -9.22 -10.03 -52.56
CA PRO A 44 -10.04 -9.43 -53.61
C PRO A 44 -11.40 -10.12 -53.82
N ALA A 45 -11.54 -11.37 -53.36
CA ALA A 45 -12.75 -12.18 -53.39
C ALA A 45 -12.62 -13.30 -52.33
N GLU A 46 -13.67 -14.11 -52.16
CA GLU A 46 -13.63 -15.32 -51.34
C GLU A 46 -12.80 -16.41 -52.02
N ASN A 47 -11.81 -16.95 -51.31
CA ASN A 47 -10.81 -17.89 -51.85
C ASN A 47 -11.41 -19.23 -52.36
N ASN A 48 -12.55 -19.69 -51.83
CA ASN A 48 -13.23 -20.90 -52.30
C ASN A 48 -14.13 -20.68 -53.53
N ILE A 49 -14.52 -19.43 -53.82
CA ILE A 49 -15.32 -19.06 -54.99
C ILE A 49 -14.42 -18.69 -56.18
N VAL A 50 -13.40 -17.85 -55.94
CA VAL A 50 -12.51 -17.32 -56.98
C VAL A 50 -11.11 -17.85 -56.73
N GLN A 51 -10.74 -18.91 -57.45
CA GLN A 51 -9.60 -19.77 -57.11
C GLN A 51 -8.26 -19.39 -57.79
N ASP A 52 -8.24 -18.32 -58.56
CA ASP A 52 -7.10 -17.89 -59.38
C ASP A 52 -6.17 -16.89 -58.70
N PHE A 53 -6.58 -16.27 -57.59
CA PHE A 53 -5.71 -15.40 -56.80
C PHE A 53 -5.08 -16.16 -55.62
N CYS A 54 -3.79 -15.91 -55.41
CA CYS A 54 -3.11 -16.21 -54.14
C CYS A 54 -2.13 -15.08 -53.79
N GLU A 55 -2.65 -13.86 -53.93
CA GLU A 55 -1.99 -12.62 -53.57
C GLU A 55 -3.04 -11.73 -52.88
N ILE A 56 -2.56 -10.79 -52.07
CA ILE A 56 -3.41 -9.84 -51.35
C ILE A 56 -3.35 -8.46 -52.02
N LEU A 57 -4.40 -7.68 -51.83
CA LEU A 57 -4.44 -6.27 -52.21
C LEU A 57 -3.40 -5.49 -51.39
N PRO A 58 -2.75 -4.47 -51.99
CA PRO A 58 -1.73 -3.67 -51.27
C PRO A 58 -2.33 -2.78 -50.17
N ALA A 59 -3.64 -2.51 -50.23
CA ALA A 59 -4.36 -1.72 -49.22
C ALA A 59 -5.87 -1.97 -49.30
N SER A 60 -6.57 -1.73 -48.20
CA SER A 60 -8.04 -1.64 -48.16
C SER A 60 -8.49 -0.50 -47.22
N GLN A 61 -9.77 -0.16 -47.26
CA GLN A 61 -10.32 0.95 -46.46
C GLN A 61 -11.66 0.59 -45.81
N ALA A 62 -11.97 1.24 -44.69
CA ALA A 62 -13.28 1.19 -44.06
C ALA A 62 -13.62 2.55 -43.43
N ASP A 63 -14.91 2.88 -43.39
CA ASP A 63 -15.39 4.18 -42.91
C ASP A 63 -15.87 4.09 -41.45
N LEU A 64 -15.32 4.93 -40.58
CA LEU A 64 -15.82 5.10 -39.21
C LEU A 64 -16.89 6.18 -39.18
N TYR A 65 -18.06 5.83 -38.64
CA TYR A 65 -19.10 6.79 -38.30
C TYR A 65 -19.55 6.57 -36.85
N LEU A 66 -19.33 7.58 -36.01
CA LEU A 66 -19.87 7.70 -34.66
C LEU A 66 -20.74 8.94 -34.55
N ASP A 67 -21.88 8.83 -33.87
CA ASP A 67 -22.77 9.96 -33.64
C ASP A 67 -22.11 11.04 -32.75
N THR A 68 -22.53 12.30 -32.91
CA THR A 68 -21.91 13.45 -32.23
C THR A 68 -22.08 13.47 -30.71
N ASN A 69 -23.00 12.66 -30.17
CA ASN A 69 -23.22 12.45 -28.74
C ASN A 69 -22.38 11.30 -28.16
N CYS A 70 -21.57 10.62 -29.00
CA CYS A 70 -20.66 9.58 -28.57
C CYS A 70 -19.25 10.14 -28.36
N SER A 71 -18.63 9.79 -27.24
CA SER A 71 -17.23 10.11 -26.93
C SER A 71 -16.39 8.84 -27.02
N ILE A 72 -15.32 8.84 -27.80
CA ILE A 72 -14.42 7.67 -27.89
C ILE A 72 -13.68 7.48 -26.56
N ILE A 73 -13.67 6.25 -26.05
CA ILE A 73 -13.00 5.86 -24.81
C ILE A 73 -11.75 5.03 -25.12
N ALA A 74 -11.83 4.10 -26.07
CA ALA A 74 -10.72 3.26 -26.50
C ALA A 74 -10.89 2.82 -27.95
N ALA A 75 -9.79 2.57 -28.65
CA ALA A 75 -9.80 1.99 -29.98
C ALA A 75 -8.64 1.00 -30.20
N TYR A 76 -8.96 -0.22 -30.63
CA TYR A 76 -8.01 -1.31 -30.82
C TYR A 76 -8.00 -1.78 -32.27
N LEU A 77 -6.86 -1.63 -32.93
CA LEU A 77 -6.62 -2.11 -34.28
C LEU A 77 -6.13 -3.55 -34.23
N TYR A 78 -6.80 -4.44 -34.94
CA TYR A 78 -6.40 -5.82 -35.16
C TYR A 78 -6.02 -6.03 -36.63
N TRP A 79 -4.97 -6.80 -36.89
CA TRP A 79 -4.68 -7.31 -38.23
C TRP A 79 -4.15 -8.73 -38.16
N ALA A 80 -4.39 -9.49 -39.21
CA ALA A 80 -4.04 -10.90 -39.25
C ALA A 80 -3.76 -11.35 -40.67
N GLY A 81 -3.09 -12.50 -40.80
CA GLY A 81 -2.87 -13.13 -42.09
C GLY A 81 -2.13 -14.46 -42.02
N SER A 82 -1.89 -15.02 -43.21
CA SER A 82 -1.10 -16.24 -43.38
C SER A 82 0.38 -16.02 -43.08
N GLY A 83 0.98 -16.92 -42.30
CA GLY A 83 2.42 -16.91 -42.01
C GLY A 83 2.74 -16.70 -40.53
N THR A 84 3.98 -16.28 -40.27
CA THR A 84 4.54 -16.10 -38.92
C THR A 84 4.44 -14.67 -38.39
N GLY A 85 3.81 -13.76 -39.13
CA GLY A 85 3.57 -12.39 -38.67
C GLY A 85 4.35 -11.30 -39.38
N ASP A 86 3.62 -10.24 -39.71
CA ASP A 86 4.12 -8.90 -39.95
C ASP A 86 3.68 -8.01 -38.79
N LEU A 87 4.65 -7.52 -38.00
CA LEU A 87 4.39 -6.79 -36.76
C LEU A 87 4.28 -5.28 -36.98
N GLU A 88 4.54 -4.78 -38.19
CA GLU A 88 4.50 -3.36 -38.51
C GLU A 88 3.66 -3.12 -39.77
N VAL A 89 2.63 -2.30 -39.65
CA VAL A 89 1.69 -1.99 -40.74
C VAL A 89 1.49 -0.48 -40.83
N SER A 90 0.88 -0.02 -41.91
CA SER A 90 0.48 1.38 -42.06
C SER A 90 -1.03 1.53 -41.86
N PHE A 91 -1.41 2.39 -40.93
CA PHE A 91 -2.80 2.74 -40.66
C PHE A 91 -3.02 4.24 -40.81
N ASN A 92 -3.86 4.61 -41.77
CA ASN A 92 -4.13 5.97 -42.21
C ASN A 92 -2.84 6.77 -42.52
N GLY A 93 -1.85 6.09 -43.10
CA GLY A 93 -0.54 6.66 -43.46
C GLY A 93 0.47 6.79 -42.31
N SER A 94 0.12 6.33 -41.11
CA SER A 94 1.02 6.26 -39.96
C SER A 94 1.49 4.82 -39.74
N SER A 95 2.78 4.64 -39.44
CA SER A 95 3.32 3.33 -39.06
C SER A 95 2.78 2.93 -37.68
N ILE A 96 2.22 1.73 -37.58
CA ILE A 96 1.73 1.10 -36.35
C ILE A 96 2.51 -0.19 -36.12
N THR A 97 3.07 -0.34 -34.93
CA THR A 97 3.73 -1.57 -34.48
C THR A 97 2.80 -2.30 -33.52
N ALA A 98 2.74 -3.63 -33.60
CA ALA A 98 1.91 -4.45 -32.72
C ALA A 98 2.34 -4.33 -31.25
N ASP A 99 1.38 -4.12 -30.35
CA ASP A 99 1.54 -4.25 -28.90
C ASP A 99 1.50 -5.73 -28.49
N ASN A 100 0.64 -6.50 -29.15
CA ASN A 100 0.49 -7.94 -28.96
C ASN A 100 0.48 -8.66 -30.31
N ALA A 101 1.07 -9.86 -30.34
CA ALA A 101 1.05 -10.74 -31.50
C ALA A 101 0.81 -12.19 -31.07
N TYR A 102 0.03 -12.90 -31.87
CA TYR A 102 -0.40 -14.28 -31.65
C TYR A 102 -0.12 -15.10 -32.90
N ILE A 103 0.25 -16.37 -32.71
CA ILE A 103 0.44 -17.33 -33.80
C ILE A 103 -0.30 -18.61 -33.45
N THR A 104 -0.97 -19.21 -34.42
CA THR A 104 -1.55 -20.55 -34.30
C THR A 104 -1.17 -21.43 -35.47
N ASP A 105 -1.21 -22.74 -35.24
CA ASP A 105 -0.72 -23.76 -36.16
C ASP A 105 -1.87 -24.60 -36.68
N TYR A 106 -1.96 -24.70 -38.00
CA TYR A 106 -2.80 -25.67 -38.69
C TYR A 106 -1.94 -26.82 -39.25
N LEU A 107 -2.15 -28.03 -38.72
CA LEU A 107 -1.45 -29.23 -39.17
C LEU A 107 -2.16 -29.84 -40.39
N ASP A 108 -1.66 -29.53 -41.58
CA ASP A 108 -2.15 -30.10 -42.83
C ASP A 108 -1.43 -31.42 -43.18
N SER A 109 -2.17 -32.42 -43.62
CA SER A 109 -1.63 -33.74 -43.94
C SER A 109 -0.75 -33.78 -45.20
N ASN A 110 -0.96 -32.84 -46.13
CA ASN A 110 -0.28 -32.79 -47.43
C ASN A 110 0.83 -31.73 -47.45
N TYR A 111 0.62 -30.62 -46.73
CA TYR A 111 1.48 -29.43 -46.80
C TYR A 111 2.22 -29.12 -45.50
N GLY A 112 2.07 -29.96 -44.46
CA GLY A 112 2.73 -29.78 -43.17
C GLY A 112 2.08 -28.69 -42.33
N THR A 113 2.86 -28.06 -41.45
CA THR A 113 2.36 -26.98 -40.60
C THR A 113 2.19 -25.69 -41.41
N LEU A 114 0.99 -25.13 -41.39
CA LEU A 114 0.66 -23.79 -41.87
C LEU A 114 0.46 -22.90 -40.63
N ASN A 115 1.26 -21.82 -40.53
CA ASN A 115 1.12 -20.84 -39.44
C ASN A 115 0.17 -19.71 -39.86
N TYR A 116 -0.56 -19.17 -38.89
CA TYR A 116 -1.37 -17.97 -39.04
C TYR A 116 -1.11 -17.04 -37.87
N PHE A 117 -1.12 -15.74 -38.12
CA PHE A 117 -0.87 -14.76 -37.08
C PHE A 117 -2.01 -13.76 -36.93
N SER A 118 -2.06 -13.15 -35.76
CA SER A 118 -2.86 -11.97 -35.45
C SER A 118 -2.00 -10.99 -34.65
N CYS A 119 -2.26 -9.71 -34.82
CA CYS A 119 -1.63 -8.62 -34.13
C CYS A 119 -2.69 -7.64 -33.64
N MET A 120 -2.38 -6.94 -32.56
CA MET A 120 -3.21 -5.90 -31.98
C MET A 120 -2.34 -4.70 -31.60
N ALA A 121 -2.85 -3.50 -31.82
CA ALA A 121 -2.28 -2.26 -31.30
C ALA A 121 -3.38 -1.33 -30.76
N ASP A 122 -3.10 -0.65 -29.65
CA ASP A 122 -3.91 0.46 -29.17
C ASP A 122 -3.68 1.68 -30.06
N VAL A 123 -4.74 2.11 -30.75
CA VAL A 123 -4.73 3.25 -31.66
C VAL A 123 -5.66 4.38 -31.19
N THR A 124 -6.00 4.39 -29.90
CA THR A 124 -6.99 5.33 -29.32
C THR A 124 -6.67 6.78 -29.67
N ASP A 125 -5.41 7.20 -29.51
CA ASP A 125 -4.97 8.58 -29.79
C ASP A 125 -5.10 8.93 -31.28
N GLN A 126 -4.80 7.99 -32.17
CA GLN A 126 -4.90 8.16 -33.63
C GLN A 126 -6.36 8.31 -34.05
N ILE A 127 -7.27 7.52 -33.47
CA ILE A 127 -8.70 7.61 -33.73
C ILE A 127 -9.29 8.89 -33.12
N LEU A 128 -8.88 9.30 -31.92
CA LEU A 128 -9.29 10.57 -31.32
C LEU A 128 -8.86 11.78 -32.16
N ALA A 129 -7.66 11.72 -32.75
CA ALA A 129 -7.14 12.79 -33.60
C ALA A 129 -7.85 12.87 -34.96
N ALA A 130 -8.17 11.72 -35.58
CA ALA A 130 -8.76 11.67 -36.92
C ALA A 130 -10.29 11.72 -36.92
N GLY A 131 -10.96 11.12 -35.93
CA GLY A 131 -12.41 11.08 -35.78
C GLY A 131 -13.12 10.27 -36.87
N ASN A 132 -14.33 10.70 -37.25
CA ASN A 132 -15.09 10.08 -38.34
C ASN A 132 -14.43 10.36 -39.70
N THR A 133 -13.88 9.32 -40.31
CA THR A 133 -13.25 9.38 -41.63
C THR A 133 -13.16 7.98 -42.25
N SER A 134 -12.72 7.91 -43.50
CA SER A 134 -12.23 6.67 -44.09
C SER A 134 -10.82 6.38 -43.58
N TYR A 135 -10.61 5.19 -43.04
CA TYR A 135 -9.31 4.70 -42.59
C TYR A 135 -8.76 3.73 -43.62
N THR A 136 -7.53 3.99 -44.10
CA THR A 136 -6.81 3.11 -45.03
C THR A 136 -5.81 2.26 -44.25
N PHE A 137 -5.81 0.95 -44.51
CA PHE A 137 -4.83 0.00 -44.00
C PHE A 137 -3.96 -0.49 -45.15
N SER A 138 -2.65 -0.49 -44.98
CA SER A 138 -1.68 -0.89 -46.02
C SER A 138 -0.40 -1.48 -45.43
N ASP A 139 0.47 -1.92 -46.33
CA ASP A 139 1.85 -2.38 -46.03
C ASP A 139 1.96 -3.68 -45.22
N LEU A 140 0.87 -4.43 -45.07
CA LEU A 140 0.90 -5.80 -44.56
C LEU A 140 1.52 -6.75 -45.59
N ASP A 141 2.66 -7.38 -45.25
CA ASP A 141 3.38 -8.29 -46.14
C ASP A 141 3.34 -9.75 -45.67
N ILE A 142 2.62 -10.58 -46.45
CA ILE A 142 2.59 -12.05 -46.28
C ILE A 142 3.13 -12.80 -47.51
N ALA A 143 3.71 -12.09 -48.49
CA ALA A 143 4.06 -12.67 -49.78
C ALA A 143 5.10 -13.80 -49.66
N ASN A 144 6.08 -13.63 -48.75
CA ASN A 144 7.07 -14.68 -48.49
C ASN A 144 6.43 -15.93 -47.88
N SER A 145 5.44 -15.77 -47.00
CA SER A 145 4.72 -16.89 -46.39
C SER A 145 3.93 -17.68 -47.42
N LEU A 146 3.16 -17.00 -48.26
CA LEU A 146 2.42 -17.62 -49.37
C LEU A 146 3.34 -18.33 -50.38
N ALA A 147 4.52 -17.77 -50.66
CA ALA A 147 5.49 -18.38 -51.57
C ALA A 147 6.24 -19.58 -50.94
N SER A 148 6.42 -19.57 -49.63
CA SER A 148 7.22 -20.58 -48.91
C SER A 148 6.48 -21.90 -48.65
N ASN A 149 5.15 -21.85 -48.47
CA ASN A 149 4.32 -23.04 -48.33
C ASN A 149 3.11 -22.98 -49.28
N PRO A 150 3.02 -23.83 -50.32
CA PRO A 150 1.90 -23.83 -51.26
C PRO A 150 0.57 -24.20 -50.59
N GLY A 151 0.58 -24.79 -49.40
CA GLY A 151 -0.62 -25.20 -48.68
C GLY A 151 -1.62 -24.07 -48.44
N TYR A 152 -1.17 -22.82 -48.25
CA TYR A 152 -2.07 -21.67 -48.11
C TYR A 152 -2.95 -21.48 -49.35
N CYS A 153 -2.33 -21.52 -50.54
CA CYS A 153 -3.05 -21.35 -51.80
C CYS A 153 -3.83 -22.60 -52.19
N GLU A 154 -3.24 -23.78 -52.04
CA GLU A 154 -3.82 -25.04 -52.51
C GLU A 154 -5.01 -25.48 -51.64
N ASN A 155 -4.97 -25.20 -50.34
CA ASN A 155 -6.10 -25.44 -49.44
C ASN A 155 -7.15 -24.34 -49.46
N ARG A 156 -6.90 -23.21 -50.14
CA ARG A 156 -7.75 -22.01 -50.08
C ARG A 156 -7.90 -21.53 -48.65
N THR A 157 -6.76 -21.34 -47.99
CA THR A 157 -6.66 -20.82 -46.63
C THR A 157 -5.68 -19.65 -46.56
N ASN A 158 -5.60 -18.88 -47.65
CA ASN A 158 -4.82 -17.64 -47.71
C ASN A 158 -5.71 -16.44 -47.40
N PHE A 159 -5.32 -15.64 -46.40
CA PHE A 159 -5.99 -14.39 -46.05
C PHE A 159 -5.04 -13.34 -45.53
N ALA A 160 -5.51 -12.10 -45.63
CA ALA A 160 -5.02 -10.98 -44.83
C ALA A 160 -6.17 -9.99 -44.60
N GLY A 161 -6.23 -9.39 -43.42
CA GLY A 161 -7.28 -8.43 -43.11
C GLY A 161 -7.01 -7.63 -41.84
N TRP A 162 -7.88 -6.65 -41.60
CA TRP A 162 -7.82 -5.81 -40.42
C TRP A 162 -9.22 -5.44 -39.92
N SER A 163 -9.31 -5.12 -38.64
CA SER A 163 -10.49 -4.54 -38.02
C SER A 163 -10.10 -3.55 -36.93
N LEU A 164 -11.00 -2.64 -36.61
CA LEU A 164 -10.87 -1.65 -35.58
C LEU A 164 -12.11 -1.72 -34.70
N TYR A 165 -11.93 -2.09 -33.44
CA TYR A 165 -12.98 -1.94 -32.42
C TYR A 165 -12.86 -0.55 -31.78
N VAL A 166 -13.98 0.16 -31.67
CA VAL A 166 -14.06 1.46 -31.02
C VAL A 166 -15.09 1.41 -29.91
N VAL A 167 -14.63 1.55 -28.67
CA VAL A 167 -15.48 1.68 -27.47
C VAL A 167 -15.78 3.16 -27.26
N TYR A 168 -17.06 3.48 -27.07
CA TYR A 168 -17.53 4.85 -26.90
C TYR A 168 -18.51 4.99 -25.74
N GLU A 169 -18.53 6.18 -25.13
CA GLU A 169 -19.51 6.61 -24.15
C GLU A 169 -20.66 7.35 -24.83
N ASN A 170 -21.88 7.03 -24.44
CA ASN A 170 -23.06 7.79 -24.81
C ASN A 170 -24.00 7.93 -23.60
N PRO A 171 -24.28 9.16 -23.13
CA PRO A 171 -25.12 9.38 -21.95
C PRO A 171 -26.54 8.80 -22.01
N ALA A 172 -27.04 8.48 -23.22
CA ALA A 172 -28.35 7.86 -23.42
C ALA A 172 -28.36 6.34 -23.21
N LEU A 173 -27.19 5.69 -23.16
CA LEU A 173 -27.08 4.26 -22.94
C LEU A 173 -27.32 3.90 -21.46
N PRO A 174 -27.85 2.70 -21.18
CA PRO A 174 -27.85 2.16 -19.83
C PRO A 174 -26.40 1.93 -19.33
N LEU A 175 -26.24 1.67 -18.03
CA LEU A 175 -24.94 1.29 -17.48
C LEU A 175 -24.62 -0.13 -17.91
N ASN A 176 -23.55 -0.29 -18.66
CA ASN A 176 -23.10 -1.53 -19.25
C ASN A 176 -21.68 -1.85 -18.79
N GLN A 177 -21.38 -3.14 -18.81
CA GLN A 177 -20.04 -3.66 -18.78
C GLN A 177 -19.69 -4.15 -20.19
N ILE A 178 -18.59 -3.63 -20.73
CA ILE A 178 -17.99 -4.12 -21.97
C ILE A 178 -16.75 -4.92 -21.62
N ASN A 179 -16.73 -6.18 -22.03
CA ASN A 179 -15.55 -7.03 -21.87
C ASN A 179 -15.01 -7.37 -23.26
N LEU A 180 -13.76 -6.99 -23.52
CA LEU A 180 -13.01 -7.37 -24.71
C LEU A 180 -12.05 -8.49 -24.35
N PHE A 181 -12.24 -9.64 -24.97
CA PHE A 181 -11.40 -10.82 -24.85
C PHE A 181 -10.59 -11.00 -26.13
N GLN A 182 -9.32 -11.36 -26.04
CA GLN A 182 -8.47 -11.54 -27.22
C GLN A 182 -7.55 -12.76 -27.08
N GLY A 183 -7.04 -13.22 -28.23
CA GLY A 183 -6.15 -14.36 -28.37
C GLY A 183 -6.08 -14.78 -29.84
N LEU A 184 -5.78 -16.05 -30.11
CA LEU A 184 -5.94 -16.62 -31.44
C LEU A 184 -6.17 -18.13 -31.32
N GLU A 185 -7.43 -18.53 -31.45
CA GLU A 185 -7.86 -19.92 -31.36
C GLU A 185 -8.34 -20.45 -32.71
N ILE A 186 -8.00 -21.70 -32.99
CA ILE A 186 -8.29 -22.34 -34.28
C ILE A 186 -9.35 -23.43 -34.11
N ILE A 187 -10.39 -23.37 -34.95
CA ILE A 187 -11.37 -24.44 -35.18
C ILE A 187 -11.22 -24.86 -36.64
N ASN A 188 -11.08 -26.16 -36.89
CA ASN A 188 -10.85 -26.69 -38.24
C ASN A 188 -11.23 -28.18 -38.34
N ARG A 189 -10.89 -28.81 -39.47
CA ARG A 189 -11.14 -30.24 -39.68
C ARG A 189 -10.56 -31.19 -38.62
N ASN A 190 -9.44 -30.82 -38.00
CA ASN A 190 -8.77 -31.58 -36.93
C ASN A 190 -9.33 -31.22 -35.54
N VAL A 191 -9.86 -30.00 -35.37
CA VAL A 191 -10.44 -29.47 -34.13
C VAL A 191 -11.83 -28.92 -34.44
N GLN A 192 -12.83 -29.80 -34.43
CA GLN A 192 -14.18 -29.51 -34.95
C GLN A 192 -15.08 -28.74 -33.97
N GLU A 193 -14.64 -28.60 -32.72
CA GLU A 193 -15.39 -27.96 -31.66
C GLU A 193 -14.44 -27.20 -30.74
N LYS A 194 -14.84 -25.99 -30.36
CA LYS A 194 -14.17 -25.19 -29.33
C LYS A 194 -15.21 -24.58 -28.40
N VAL A 195 -14.94 -24.65 -27.11
CA VAL A 195 -15.77 -24.05 -26.06
C VAL A 195 -14.93 -23.04 -25.30
N ILE A 196 -15.42 -21.81 -25.24
CA ILE A 196 -14.82 -20.69 -24.51
C ILE A 196 -15.76 -20.34 -23.38
N LEU A 197 -15.22 -20.27 -22.16
CA LEU A 197 -15.97 -19.87 -20.99
C LEU A 197 -15.58 -18.45 -20.61
N LEU A 198 -16.52 -17.53 -20.71
CA LEU A 198 -16.37 -16.18 -20.19
C LEU A 198 -16.76 -16.22 -18.71
N GLU A 199 -15.79 -16.05 -17.81
CA GLU A 199 -16.02 -15.97 -16.36
C GLU A 199 -16.26 -14.51 -15.92
N ASN A 200 -16.80 -14.30 -14.72
CA ASN A 200 -17.05 -12.98 -14.12
C ASN A 200 -18.02 -12.08 -14.90
N VAL A 201 -19.02 -12.68 -15.55
CA VAL A 201 -19.99 -11.98 -16.41
C VAL A 201 -21.15 -11.34 -15.60
N ASN A 202 -21.46 -11.88 -14.42
CA ASN A 202 -22.49 -11.40 -13.47
C ASN A 202 -23.69 -10.68 -14.14
N VAL A 203 -24.52 -11.44 -14.86
CA VAL A 203 -25.67 -10.91 -15.61
C VAL A 203 -26.77 -10.51 -14.63
N LEU A 204 -27.04 -9.22 -14.50
CA LEU A 204 -28.13 -8.72 -13.66
C LEU A 204 -29.35 -8.27 -14.47
N ASP A 205 -29.12 -7.87 -15.71
CA ASP A 205 -30.12 -7.61 -16.73
C ASP A 205 -29.53 -8.06 -18.09
N ASN A 206 -30.39 -8.59 -18.95
CA ASN A 206 -30.02 -9.07 -20.27
C ASN A 206 -30.57 -8.18 -21.40
N GLU A 207 -31.32 -7.12 -21.10
CA GLU A 207 -31.87 -6.20 -22.10
C GLU A 207 -30.75 -5.59 -22.97
N ASN A 208 -30.88 -5.73 -24.29
CA ASN A 208 -29.89 -5.32 -25.29
C ASN A 208 -28.49 -5.96 -25.17
N ALA A 209 -28.35 -7.05 -24.41
CA ALA A 209 -27.08 -7.76 -24.33
C ALA A 209 -26.65 -8.27 -25.73
N LYS A 210 -25.38 -8.04 -26.07
CA LYS A 210 -24.83 -8.42 -27.37
C LYS A 210 -23.41 -8.93 -27.27
N ILE A 211 -23.01 -9.69 -28.27
CA ILE A 211 -21.67 -10.25 -28.40
C ILE A 211 -21.17 -10.05 -29.83
N GLY A 212 -19.92 -9.64 -29.98
CA GLY A 212 -19.23 -9.45 -31.24
C GLY A 212 -18.05 -10.40 -31.37
N PHE A 213 -17.75 -10.77 -32.62
CA PHE A 213 -16.69 -11.70 -32.97
C PHE A 213 -15.85 -11.13 -34.11
N LEU A 214 -14.53 -11.23 -33.98
CA LEU A 214 -13.61 -11.19 -35.10
C LEU A 214 -13.07 -12.60 -35.35
N ALA A 215 -13.42 -13.18 -36.49
CA ALA A 215 -12.87 -14.44 -36.96
C ALA A 215 -12.22 -14.26 -38.34
N TRP A 216 -11.25 -15.11 -38.66
CA TRP A 216 -10.59 -15.13 -39.97
C TRP A 216 -10.71 -16.50 -40.64
N GLU A 217 -10.54 -16.52 -41.97
CA GLU A 217 -10.68 -17.66 -42.90
C GLU A 217 -12.09 -18.24 -43.09
N GLY A 218 -13.08 -17.85 -42.27
CA GLY A 218 -14.49 -18.22 -42.47
C GLY A 218 -15.00 -17.92 -43.90
N ASP A 219 -15.73 -18.86 -44.47
CA ASP A 219 -16.29 -18.74 -45.82
C ASP A 219 -17.75 -19.21 -45.96
N ASN A 220 -18.45 -18.67 -46.94
CA ASN A 220 -19.89 -18.93 -47.08
C ASN A 220 -20.17 -20.32 -47.71
N ALA A 221 -19.19 -20.97 -48.33
CA ALA A 221 -19.37 -22.18 -49.12
C ALA A 221 -19.10 -23.49 -48.36
N LEU A 222 -18.39 -23.45 -47.23
CA LEU A 222 -17.94 -24.61 -46.44
C LEU A 222 -18.67 -24.79 -45.11
N ASN A 223 -19.90 -24.31 -45.01
CA ASN A 223 -20.73 -24.26 -43.80
C ASN A 223 -21.20 -25.60 -43.17
N TYR A 224 -20.47 -26.69 -43.41
CA TYR A 224 -20.82 -28.03 -42.96
C TYR A 224 -20.62 -28.19 -41.46
N GLY A 225 -21.71 -28.41 -40.72
CA GLY A 225 -21.66 -28.60 -39.27
C GLY A 225 -21.28 -27.33 -38.51
N GLU A 226 -21.38 -26.18 -39.16
CA GLU A 226 -21.10 -24.90 -38.54
C GLU A 226 -22.22 -24.44 -37.63
N SER A 227 -21.82 -23.95 -36.47
CA SER A 227 -22.73 -23.27 -35.57
C SER A 227 -21.96 -22.41 -34.58
N LEU A 228 -22.65 -21.38 -34.10
CA LEU A 228 -22.24 -20.58 -32.97
C LEU A 228 -23.34 -20.65 -31.93
N SER A 229 -22.99 -21.01 -30.69
CA SER A 229 -23.94 -21.17 -29.60
C SER A 229 -23.54 -20.41 -28.35
N ILE A 230 -24.53 -19.85 -27.66
CA ILE A 230 -24.39 -19.16 -26.37
C ILE A 230 -25.22 -19.90 -25.33
N ASN A 231 -24.59 -20.34 -24.24
CA ASN A 231 -25.18 -21.19 -23.19
C ASN A 231 -25.94 -22.41 -23.77
N GLY A 232 -25.41 -22.97 -24.86
CA GLY A 232 -25.98 -24.13 -25.55
C GLY A 232 -27.10 -23.83 -26.55
N ASN A 233 -27.52 -22.57 -26.71
CA ASN A 233 -28.50 -22.14 -27.70
C ASN A 233 -27.80 -21.62 -28.96
N ILE A 234 -28.14 -22.15 -30.13
CA ILE A 234 -27.60 -21.68 -31.41
C ILE A 234 -28.10 -20.25 -31.68
N ILE A 235 -27.18 -19.36 -32.03
CA ILE A 235 -27.46 -17.96 -32.35
C ILE A 235 -27.30 -17.69 -33.86
N ALA A 236 -28.03 -16.70 -34.36
CA ALA A 236 -28.03 -16.29 -35.76
C ALA A 236 -28.42 -14.80 -35.88
N ASN A 237 -28.00 -14.15 -36.96
CA ASN A 237 -28.36 -12.76 -37.28
C ASN A 237 -28.75 -12.63 -38.77
N PRO A 238 -29.91 -13.17 -39.17
CA PRO A 238 -30.35 -13.12 -40.56
C PRO A 238 -30.66 -11.67 -41.00
N PRO A 239 -30.41 -11.32 -42.28
CA PRO A 239 -30.10 -12.24 -43.39
C PRO A 239 -28.62 -12.56 -43.58
N LEU A 240 -27.69 -11.92 -42.86
CA LEU A 240 -26.25 -12.13 -43.05
C LEU A 240 -25.83 -13.47 -42.47
N ASN A 241 -26.12 -13.71 -41.19
CA ASN A 241 -25.59 -14.84 -40.45
C ASN A 241 -26.68 -15.88 -40.19
N ALA A 242 -26.69 -16.93 -41.00
CA ALA A 242 -27.58 -18.07 -40.82
C ALA A 242 -27.13 -18.94 -39.64
N ALA A 243 -28.07 -19.65 -39.02
CA ALA A 243 -27.80 -20.48 -37.84
C ALA A 243 -26.81 -21.63 -38.10
N ASP A 244 -26.70 -22.05 -39.36
CA ASP A 244 -25.82 -23.10 -39.86
C ASP A 244 -24.67 -22.56 -40.71
N ASN A 245 -24.41 -21.25 -40.69
CA ASN A 245 -23.34 -20.60 -41.43
C ASN A 245 -22.97 -19.26 -40.77
N ALA A 246 -22.34 -19.35 -39.60
CA ALA A 246 -22.01 -18.18 -38.77
C ALA A 246 -20.66 -17.54 -39.11
N PHE A 247 -19.84 -18.20 -39.95
CA PHE A 247 -18.51 -17.75 -40.35
C PHE A 247 -18.44 -17.70 -41.88
N ASN A 248 -19.00 -16.65 -42.48
CA ASN A 248 -19.43 -16.65 -43.88
C ASN A 248 -18.94 -15.44 -44.68
N GLY A 249 -17.93 -14.71 -44.20
CA GLY A 249 -17.38 -13.58 -44.95
C GLY A 249 -18.15 -12.28 -44.73
N THR A 250 -18.85 -12.11 -43.60
CA THR A 250 -19.73 -10.95 -43.39
C THR A 250 -19.23 -9.94 -42.35
N ASN A 251 -19.82 -8.74 -42.42
CA ASN A 251 -19.63 -7.69 -41.45
C ASN A 251 -20.99 -7.12 -41.06
N SER A 252 -21.49 -7.54 -39.89
CA SER A 252 -22.78 -7.11 -39.34
C SER A 252 -22.85 -5.60 -39.04
N PHE A 253 -21.73 -4.93 -38.72
CA PHE A 253 -21.73 -3.49 -38.39
C PHE A 253 -22.02 -2.61 -39.61
N THR A 254 -21.60 -3.07 -40.79
CA THR A 254 -21.80 -2.36 -42.07
C THR A 254 -22.87 -3.01 -42.95
N ASN A 255 -23.47 -4.10 -42.48
CA ASN A 255 -24.41 -4.93 -43.21
C ASN A 255 -23.85 -5.39 -44.58
N SER A 256 -22.60 -5.86 -44.57
CA SER A 256 -21.85 -6.27 -45.77
C SER A 256 -21.62 -7.78 -45.80
N ASN A 257 -21.56 -8.35 -47.01
CA ASN A 257 -21.19 -9.74 -47.29
C ASN A 257 -19.91 -9.85 -48.13
N THR A 258 -19.07 -8.82 -48.06
CA THR A 258 -17.81 -8.73 -48.80
C THR A 258 -16.61 -8.62 -47.87
N PHE A 259 -16.74 -9.05 -46.62
CA PHE A 259 -15.62 -9.14 -45.68
C PHE A 259 -14.93 -10.49 -45.92
N TYR A 260 -14.41 -10.68 -47.13
CA TYR A 260 -14.00 -12.00 -47.62
C TYR A 260 -12.93 -12.65 -46.74
N ASN A 261 -13.13 -13.92 -46.40
CA ASN A 261 -12.21 -14.72 -45.57
C ASN A 261 -12.04 -14.18 -44.15
N GLY A 262 -13.12 -13.69 -43.57
CA GLY A 262 -13.24 -13.39 -42.15
C GLY A 262 -14.65 -12.99 -41.79
N ASP A 263 -14.89 -12.72 -40.51
CA ASP A 263 -16.18 -12.30 -40.00
C ASP A 263 -15.97 -11.20 -38.97
N LEU A 264 -16.69 -10.10 -39.14
CA LEU A 264 -16.75 -9.00 -38.17
C LEU A 264 -18.22 -8.80 -37.78
N ASP A 265 -18.68 -9.67 -36.90
CA ASP A 265 -20.11 -9.84 -36.66
C ASP A 265 -20.53 -9.54 -35.24
N VAL A 266 -21.81 -9.20 -35.08
CA VAL A 266 -22.43 -8.92 -33.79
C VAL A 266 -23.80 -9.60 -33.73
N TYR A 267 -24.08 -10.20 -32.57
CA TYR A 267 -25.29 -10.97 -32.30
C TYR A 267 -25.95 -10.45 -31.03
N ASN A 268 -27.28 -10.34 -31.03
CA ASN A 268 -28.04 -10.15 -29.81
C ASN A 268 -28.08 -11.47 -29.02
N ILE A 269 -27.78 -11.41 -27.73
CA ILE A 269 -27.76 -12.56 -26.82
C ILE A 269 -28.69 -12.44 -25.64
N GLU A 270 -29.55 -11.42 -25.59
CA GLU A 270 -30.54 -11.18 -24.53
C GLU A 270 -31.30 -12.45 -24.15
N ASN A 271 -31.78 -13.20 -25.15
CA ASN A 271 -32.57 -14.42 -24.93
C ASN A 271 -31.73 -15.69 -24.72
N ASN A 272 -30.40 -15.58 -24.69
CA ASN A 272 -29.45 -16.69 -24.57
C ASN A 272 -28.62 -16.64 -23.28
N ILE A 273 -28.80 -15.60 -22.47
CA ILE A 273 -28.24 -15.46 -21.12
C ILE A 273 -29.36 -15.20 -20.12
N ALA A 274 -29.17 -15.62 -18.87
CA ALA A 274 -30.15 -15.45 -17.81
C ALA A 274 -29.62 -14.53 -16.69
N ILE A 275 -30.53 -13.78 -16.06
CA ILE A 275 -30.21 -13.04 -14.83
C ILE A 275 -29.71 -14.02 -13.76
N GLY A 276 -28.56 -13.72 -13.19
CA GLY A 276 -27.84 -14.54 -12.22
C GLY A 276 -26.73 -15.40 -12.84
N ASP A 277 -26.56 -15.43 -14.16
CA ASP A 277 -25.44 -16.11 -14.80
C ASP A 277 -24.12 -15.44 -14.37
N THR A 278 -23.21 -16.20 -13.77
CA THR A 278 -21.86 -15.72 -13.40
C THR A 278 -20.82 -16.01 -14.50
N SER A 279 -21.21 -16.78 -15.52
CA SER A 279 -20.39 -17.10 -16.69
C SER A 279 -21.25 -17.30 -17.94
N VAL A 280 -20.64 -17.12 -19.11
CA VAL A 280 -21.27 -17.37 -20.41
C VAL A 280 -20.43 -18.37 -21.19
N SER A 281 -21.04 -19.46 -21.62
CA SER A 281 -20.39 -20.47 -22.47
C SER A 281 -20.64 -20.16 -23.93
N ILE A 282 -19.56 -20.03 -24.69
CA ILE A 282 -19.56 -19.84 -26.13
C ILE A 282 -19.04 -21.12 -26.77
N LYS A 283 -19.79 -21.66 -27.72
CA LYS A 283 -19.40 -22.87 -28.45
C LYS A 283 -19.42 -22.62 -29.94
N LEU A 284 -18.30 -22.95 -30.59
CA LEU A 284 -18.10 -22.90 -32.03
C LEU A 284 -17.95 -24.33 -32.54
N THR A 285 -18.59 -24.64 -33.67
CA THR A 285 -18.42 -25.94 -34.35
C THR A 285 -18.17 -25.73 -35.83
N THR A 286 -17.46 -26.67 -36.44
CA THR A 286 -17.37 -26.88 -37.89
C THR A 286 -17.11 -28.37 -38.15
N GLY A 287 -17.41 -28.86 -39.35
CA GLY A 287 -17.20 -30.25 -39.72
C GLY A 287 -18.49 -31.03 -39.93
N GLY A 288 -18.69 -31.51 -41.14
CA GLY A 288 -19.82 -32.35 -41.52
C GLY A 288 -19.53 -33.22 -42.73
N LEU A 289 -20.39 -34.20 -42.97
CA LEU A 289 -20.33 -34.99 -44.21
C LEU A 289 -21.13 -34.28 -45.30
N ASP A 290 -20.53 -34.12 -46.48
CA ASP A 290 -21.22 -33.67 -47.67
C ASP A 290 -22.19 -34.75 -48.22
N ALA A 291 -22.92 -34.40 -49.28
CA ALA A 291 -23.90 -35.31 -49.90
C ALA A 291 -23.29 -36.61 -50.45
N ASN A 292 -21.97 -36.66 -50.65
CA ASN A 292 -21.23 -37.83 -51.13
C ASN A 292 -20.54 -38.60 -50.01
N GLY A 293 -20.67 -38.13 -48.75
CA GLY A 293 -20.04 -38.73 -47.57
C GLY A 293 -18.58 -38.34 -47.37
N PHE A 294 -18.09 -37.28 -48.04
CA PHE A 294 -16.77 -36.73 -47.75
C PHE A 294 -16.87 -35.72 -46.60
N PHE A 295 -15.89 -35.77 -45.70
CA PHE A 295 -15.82 -34.84 -44.59
C PHE A 295 -15.30 -33.48 -45.06
N GLN A 296 -16.12 -32.45 -44.89
CA GLN A 296 -15.82 -31.05 -45.14
C GLN A 296 -15.84 -30.31 -43.81
N ALA A 297 -14.98 -29.31 -43.67
CA ALA A 297 -14.90 -28.44 -42.52
C ALA A 297 -14.21 -27.15 -42.96
N ASP A 298 -14.65 -26.05 -42.39
CA ASP A 298 -14.03 -24.74 -42.59
C ASP A 298 -12.82 -24.56 -41.66
N LEU A 299 -11.98 -23.57 -41.95
CA LEU A 299 -10.92 -23.08 -41.09
C LEU A 299 -11.36 -21.76 -40.46
N ILE A 300 -11.59 -21.76 -39.15
CA ILE A 300 -12.02 -20.59 -38.41
C ILE A 300 -10.92 -20.22 -37.41
N LEU A 301 -10.41 -19.00 -37.53
CA LEU A 301 -9.40 -18.43 -36.64
C LEU A 301 -10.06 -17.34 -35.79
N LEU A 302 -10.50 -17.70 -34.60
CA LEU A 302 -11.13 -16.77 -33.67
C LEU A 302 -10.09 -15.87 -33.02
N ASN A 303 -10.19 -14.58 -33.26
CA ASN A 303 -9.20 -13.59 -32.83
C ASN A 303 -9.62 -12.87 -31.55
N ASN A 304 -10.87 -12.40 -31.50
CA ASN A 304 -11.37 -11.69 -30.35
C ASN A 304 -12.89 -11.83 -30.20
N ILE A 305 -13.36 -11.58 -28.98
CA ILE A 305 -14.76 -11.57 -28.59
C ILE A 305 -15.00 -10.31 -27.78
N ILE A 306 -16.08 -9.59 -28.06
CA ILE A 306 -16.45 -8.41 -27.27
C ILE A 306 -17.91 -8.48 -26.85
N THR A 307 -18.18 -8.39 -25.55
CA THR A 307 -19.55 -8.45 -25.01
C THR A 307 -20.01 -7.09 -24.51
N VAL A 308 -21.30 -6.83 -24.61
CA VAL A 308 -21.99 -5.80 -23.82
C VAL A 308 -23.02 -6.51 -22.97
N LEU A 309 -22.89 -6.36 -21.67
CA LEU A 309 -23.77 -6.96 -20.67
C LEU A 309 -24.25 -5.84 -19.74
N ASN A 310 -25.54 -5.83 -19.42
CA ASN A 310 -26.04 -4.89 -18.45
C ASN A 310 -25.67 -5.38 -17.04
N SER A 311 -24.72 -4.69 -16.41
CA SER A 311 -24.23 -5.02 -15.07
C SER A 311 -24.37 -3.77 -14.21
N GLN A 312 -25.07 -3.89 -13.08
CA GLN A 312 -25.20 -2.86 -12.05
C GLN A 312 -24.54 -3.39 -10.78
N LEU A 313 -23.23 -3.21 -10.66
CA LEU A 313 -22.46 -3.68 -9.51
C LEU A 313 -21.57 -2.54 -8.97
N PRO A 314 -21.42 -2.42 -7.65
CA PRO A 314 -20.37 -1.60 -7.07
C PRO A 314 -18.98 -2.24 -7.26
N ASP A 315 -17.93 -1.47 -7.00
CA ASP A 315 -16.53 -1.94 -7.02
C ASP A 315 -15.77 -1.22 -5.90
N ALA A 316 -15.75 -1.83 -4.73
CA ALA A 316 -15.15 -1.29 -3.53
C ALA A 316 -13.63 -1.43 -3.56
N THR A 317 -12.95 -0.30 -3.41
CA THR A 317 -11.50 -0.29 -3.18
C THR A 317 -11.18 0.55 -1.95
N ILE A 318 -10.01 0.37 -1.36
CA ILE A 318 -9.64 1.02 -0.10
C ILE A 318 -8.17 1.47 -0.12
N THR A 319 -7.90 2.64 0.47
CA THR A 319 -6.53 3.14 0.67
C THR A 319 -6.30 3.57 2.12
N ILE A 320 -5.06 3.45 2.58
CA ILE A 320 -4.60 4.07 3.84
C ILE A 320 -4.07 5.46 3.48
N ASP A 321 -4.64 6.49 4.09
CA ASP A 321 -4.28 7.88 3.82
C ASP A 321 -3.20 8.36 4.81
N ALA A 322 -3.36 8.03 6.10
CA ALA A 322 -2.40 8.33 7.16
C ALA A 322 -2.56 7.37 8.34
N TYR A 323 -1.53 7.28 9.17
CA TYR A 323 -1.60 6.60 10.46
C TYR A 323 -0.78 7.34 11.52
N TYR A 324 -1.22 7.25 12.78
CA TYR A 324 -0.55 7.90 13.91
C TYR A 324 -0.32 6.89 15.03
N ILE A 325 0.89 6.92 15.58
CA ILE A 325 1.32 6.08 16.69
C ILE A 325 1.84 6.96 17.82
N ASN A 326 1.54 6.55 19.06
CA ASN A 326 1.99 7.25 20.25
C ASN A 326 2.99 6.38 21.01
N CYS A 327 4.04 7.00 21.55
CA CYS A 327 5.06 6.24 22.27
C CYS A 327 4.53 5.56 23.53
N GLY A 328 4.91 4.29 23.73
CA GLY A 328 4.46 3.46 24.85
C GLY A 328 2.97 3.12 24.79
N ASN A 329 2.29 3.44 23.68
CA ASN A 329 0.88 3.17 23.48
C ASN A 329 0.70 2.19 22.30
N ARG A 330 -0.13 1.17 22.50
CA ARG A 330 -0.49 0.19 21.47
C ARG A 330 -1.78 0.55 20.72
N THR A 331 -2.24 1.79 20.85
CA THR A 331 -3.36 2.34 20.06
C THR A 331 -2.80 2.89 18.76
N LEU A 332 -3.37 2.44 17.64
CA LEU A 332 -3.08 2.92 16.29
C LEU A 332 -4.28 3.72 15.79
N GLU A 333 -4.08 4.99 15.43
CA GLU A 333 -5.08 5.79 14.73
C GLU A 333 -4.82 5.69 13.22
N ILE A 334 -5.86 5.42 12.43
CA ILE A 334 -5.75 5.21 10.98
C ILE A 334 -6.80 6.08 10.28
N ASP A 335 -6.36 6.87 9.32
CA ASP A 335 -7.20 7.54 8.35
C ASP A 335 -7.18 6.74 7.04
N TYR A 336 -8.35 6.40 6.52
CA TYR A 336 -8.49 5.59 5.32
C TYR A 336 -9.70 6.02 4.49
N THR A 337 -9.65 5.75 3.19
CA THR A 337 -10.72 6.10 2.25
C THR A 337 -11.20 4.86 1.52
N VAL A 338 -12.52 4.66 1.50
CA VAL A 338 -13.22 3.65 0.71
C VAL A 338 -13.74 4.31 -0.56
N TYR A 339 -13.60 3.63 -1.69
CA TYR A 339 -13.93 4.12 -3.01
C TYR A 339 -14.93 3.19 -3.68
N ASN A 340 -15.74 3.74 -4.58
CA ASN A 340 -16.60 2.98 -5.49
C ASN A 340 -16.27 3.42 -6.93
N LEU A 341 -15.04 3.12 -7.38
CA LEU A 341 -14.50 3.57 -8.68
C LEU A 341 -14.74 2.51 -9.74
N ASN A 342 -14.82 2.90 -11.02
CA ASN A 342 -15.06 1.97 -12.14
C ASN A 342 -16.29 1.05 -11.94
N SER A 343 -17.29 1.52 -11.21
CA SER A 343 -18.50 0.78 -10.87
C SER A 343 -19.72 1.18 -11.71
N THR A 344 -20.77 0.37 -11.64
CA THR A 344 -22.05 0.61 -12.31
C THR A 344 -23.25 0.61 -11.36
N ASP A 345 -23.02 0.46 -10.05
CA ASP A 345 -24.01 0.68 -9.00
C ASP A 345 -23.39 1.36 -7.77
N ILE A 346 -24.24 1.83 -6.86
CA ILE A 346 -23.83 2.39 -5.59
C ILE A 346 -23.25 1.30 -4.67
N LEU A 347 -22.18 1.61 -3.94
CA LEU A 347 -21.75 0.77 -2.84
C LEU A 347 -22.71 1.00 -1.67
N PRO A 348 -23.35 -0.05 -1.10
CA PRO A 348 -24.31 0.13 -0.04
C PRO A 348 -23.67 0.68 1.24
N THR A 349 -24.49 1.30 2.09
CA THR A 349 -24.09 1.62 3.45
C THR A 349 -23.95 0.34 4.28
N ASN A 350 -23.12 0.37 5.32
CA ASN A 350 -22.76 -0.79 6.14
C ASN A 350 -22.01 -1.88 5.37
N THR A 351 -21.34 -1.55 4.26
CA THR A 351 -20.32 -2.42 3.66
C THR A 351 -19.21 -2.60 4.70
N PRO A 352 -18.93 -3.84 5.13
CA PRO A 352 -18.03 -4.08 6.27
C PRO A 352 -16.57 -3.82 5.89
N ILE A 353 -15.75 -3.53 6.91
CA ILE A 353 -14.33 -3.26 6.74
C ILE A 353 -13.60 -4.02 7.85
N ALA A 354 -12.67 -4.90 7.49
CA ALA A 354 -11.91 -5.69 8.43
C ALA A 354 -10.45 -5.20 8.50
N PHE A 355 -9.92 -5.15 9.72
CA PHE A 355 -8.54 -4.74 10.00
C PHE A 355 -7.78 -5.92 10.55
N TYR A 356 -6.66 -6.26 9.94
CA TYR A 356 -5.81 -7.38 10.32
C TYR A 356 -4.39 -6.91 10.64
N ALA A 357 -3.77 -7.53 11.66
CA ALA A 357 -2.33 -7.45 11.89
C ALA A 357 -1.71 -8.84 11.72
N ASN A 358 -0.76 -9.00 10.79
CA ASN A 358 -0.15 -10.30 10.46
C ASN A 358 -1.21 -11.41 10.25
N ASN A 359 -2.29 -11.10 9.52
CA ASN A 359 -3.44 -11.97 9.24
C ASN A 359 -4.34 -12.30 10.45
N THR A 360 -4.12 -11.68 11.61
CA THR A 360 -5.03 -11.79 12.76
C THR A 360 -6.01 -10.63 12.74
N LEU A 361 -7.32 -10.91 12.75
CA LEU A 361 -8.35 -9.87 12.84
C LEU A 361 -8.19 -9.10 14.17
N ILE A 362 -8.01 -7.79 14.09
CA ILE A 362 -7.81 -6.91 15.25
C ILE A 362 -9.00 -5.98 15.49
N ASP A 363 -9.74 -5.58 14.45
CA ASP A 363 -10.93 -4.75 14.57
C ASP A 363 -11.82 -4.85 13.31
N THR A 364 -13.04 -4.32 13.39
CA THR A 364 -13.94 -4.14 12.24
C THR A 364 -14.64 -2.78 12.27
N SER A 365 -15.03 -2.31 11.08
CA SER A 365 -15.86 -1.13 10.88
C SER A 365 -16.80 -1.35 9.70
N SER A 366 -17.48 -0.30 9.23
CA SER A 366 -18.29 -0.32 8.02
C SER A 366 -18.47 1.07 7.42
N THR A 367 -18.77 1.15 6.12
CA THR A 367 -19.18 2.40 5.47
C THR A 367 -20.39 3.02 6.19
N LEU A 368 -20.39 4.33 6.39
CA LEU A 368 -21.49 5.02 7.07
C LEU A 368 -22.56 5.49 6.09
N ASN A 369 -22.18 5.77 4.85
CA ASN A 369 -23.06 6.24 3.79
C ASN A 369 -23.04 5.28 2.60
N THR A 370 -24.04 5.40 1.74
CA THR A 370 -23.96 4.80 0.39
C THR A 370 -22.95 5.59 -0.43
N ILE A 371 -22.02 4.92 -1.09
CA ILE A 371 -21.00 5.57 -1.94
C ILE A 371 -21.47 5.51 -3.40
N ALA A 372 -21.75 6.68 -3.98
CA ALA A 372 -22.19 6.78 -5.38
C ALA A 372 -21.10 6.27 -6.35
N ILE A 373 -21.49 5.98 -7.59
CA ILE A 373 -20.56 5.62 -8.67
C ILE A 373 -19.50 6.71 -8.84
N GLY A 374 -18.23 6.32 -8.83
CA GLY A 374 -17.08 7.23 -8.96
C GLY A 374 -16.79 8.08 -7.72
N ALA A 375 -17.49 7.85 -6.60
CA ALA A 375 -17.32 8.60 -5.36
C ALA A 375 -16.49 7.81 -4.32
N SER A 376 -16.25 8.45 -3.17
CA SER A 376 -15.53 7.87 -2.04
C SER A 376 -16.07 8.36 -0.70
N GLU A 377 -15.69 7.66 0.38
CA GLU A 377 -16.00 7.98 1.77
C GLU A 377 -14.74 7.80 2.64
N THR A 378 -14.34 8.86 3.34
CA THR A 378 -13.17 8.86 4.24
C THR A 378 -13.58 8.63 5.68
N HIS A 379 -12.78 7.85 6.40
CA HIS A 379 -13.01 7.45 7.78
C HIS A 379 -11.74 7.59 8.62
N SER A 380 -11.92 7.61 9.94
CA SER A 380 -10.83 7.55 10.92
C SER A 380 -11.23 6.59 12.05
N ILE A 381 -10.30 5.73 12.48
CA ILE A 381 -10.53 4.73 13.54
C ILE A 381 -9.33 4.60 14.48
N ASN A 382 -9.62 4.33 15.76
CA ASN A 382 -8.62 4.02 16.79
C ASN A 382 -8.66 2.54 17.13
N ILE A 383 -7.61 1.79 16.79
CA ILE A 383 -7.52 0.33 17.01
C ILE A 383 -6.54 0.02 18.13
N GLN A 384 -6.97 -0.82 19.09
CA GLN A 384 -6.08 -1.33 20.14
C GLN A 384 -5.34 -2.58 19.64
N ILE A 385 -4.03 -2.47 19.43
CA ILE A 385 -3.20 -3.60 18.98
C ILE A 385 -2.95 -4.58 20.14
N PRO A 386 -3.42 -5.84 20.06
CA PRO A 386 -3.25 -6.83 21.12
C PRO A 386 -1.77 -7.06 21.46
N SER A 387 -1.46 -7.33 22.73
CA SER A 387 -0.08 -7.59 23.18
C SER A 387 0.55 -8.86 22.61
N THR A 388 -0.25 -9.72 21.97
CA THR A 388 0.20 -10.91 21.24
C THR A 388 0.80 -10.60 19.87
N ILE A 389 0.47 -9.43 19.30
CA ILE A 389 1.05 -8.95 18.04
C ILE A 389 2.41 -8.30 18.35
N PRO A 390 3.49 -8.63 17.63
CA PRO A 390 4.78 -7.96 17.80
C PRO A 390 4.69 -6.46 17.49
N ASP A 391 5.67 -5.67 17.93
CA ASP A 391 5.69 -4.22 17.68
C ASP A 391 5.84 -3.89 16.20
N ASN A 392 6.46 -4.78 15.42
CA ASN A 392 6.50 -4.72 13.96
C ASN A 392 5.48 -5.68 13.34
N PHE A 393 4.56 -5.17 12.53
CA PHE A 393 3.55 -5.98 11.87
C PHE A 393 3.07 -5.37 10.57
N THR A 394 2.57 -6.22 9.68
CA THR A 394 1.83 -5.78 8.49
C THR A 394 0.38 -5.54 8.88
N LEU A 395 -0.07 -4.30 8.73
CA LEU A 395 -1.49 -3.94 8.78
C LEU A 395 -2.11 -4.22 7.41
N THR A 396 -3.21 -4.97 7.38
CA THR A 396 -4.01 -5.20 6.18
C THR A 396 -5.44 -4.72 6.44
N ILE A 397 -5.97 -3.89 5.57
CA ILE A 397 -7.37 -3.43 5.63
C ILE A 397 -8.08 -3.95 4.40
N VAL A 398 -9.25 -4.56 4.61
CA VAL A 398 -10.07 -5.18 3.57
C VAL A 398 -11.47 -4.58 3.64
N VAL A 399 -11.91 -3.90 2.59
CA VAL A 399 -13.31 -3.50 2.43
C VAL A 399 -14.14 -4.69 1.95
N ASP A 400 -15.43 -4.68 2.26
CA ASP A 400 -16.38 -5.77 2.06
C ASP A 400 -16.07 -7.08 2.81
N ASP A 401 -15.23 -7.00 3.83
CA ASP A 401 -14.90 -8.13 4.69
C ASP A 401 -15.36 -7.88 6.13
N ASN A 402 -16.04 -8.87 6.71
CA ASN A 402 -16.50 -8.85 8.10
C ASN A 402 -15.60 -9.65 9.06
N GLY A 403 -14.44 -10.13 8.58
CA GLY A 403 -13.51 -10.97 9.32
C GLY A 403 -13.51 -12.44 8.87
N SER A 404 -14.33 -12.81 7.88
CA SER A 404 -14.39 -14.15 7.31
C SER A 404 -13.57 -14.32 6.04
N SER A 405 -12.98 -13.24 5.51
CA SER A 405 -12.29 -13.21 4.22
C SER A 405 -13.21 -13.61 3.05
N THR A 406 -14.50 -13.28 3.17
CA THR A 406 -15.50 -13.48 2.12
C THR A 406 -16.26 -12.18 1.91
N GLY A 407 -16.37 -11.73 0.66
CA GLY A 407 -17.19 -10.58 0.27
C GLY A 407 -18.67 -10.76 0.65
N ASN A 408 -19.31 -9.69 1.10
CA ASN A 408 -20.75 -9.64 1.39
C ASN A 408 -21.54 -8.96 0.28
N VAL A 409 -20.92 -7.98 -0.39
CA VAL A 409 -21.47 -7.29 -1.55
C VAL A 409 -20.91 -7.98 -2.78
N VAL A 410 -21.76 -8.30 -3.75
CA VAL A 410 -21.25 -8.77 -5.05
C VAL A 410 -20.68 -7.57 -5.77
N GLU A 411 -19.43 -7.66 -6.19
CA GLU A 411 -18.68 -6.56 -6.79
C GLU A 411 -18.24 -6.89 -8.21
N ILE A 412 -17.81 -5.87 -8.95
CA ILE A 412 -17.23 -6.06 -10.28
C ILE A 412 -15.91 -6.83 -10.19
N ILE A 413 -15.02 -6.43 -9.28
CA ILE A 413 -13.71 -7.06 -9.09
C ILE A 413 -13.54 -7.45 -7.61
N GLU A 414 -13.91 -8.68 -7.26
CA GLU A 414 -13.82 -9.24 -5.89
C GLU A 414 -12.38 -9.34 -5.28
N ILE A 415 -11.36 -8.90 -6.01
CA ILE A 415 -9.95 -9.08 -5.65
C ILE A 415 -9.19 -7.76 -5.43
N ASN A 416 -9.84 -6.60 -5.60
CA ASN A 416 -9.20 -5.28 -5.46
C ASN A 416 -9.53 -4.58 -4.11
N ASN A 417 -10.22 -5.27 -3.20
CA ASN A 417 -10.73 -4.74 -1.93
C ASN A 417 -9.69 -4.56 -0.81
N THR A 418 -8.39 -4.72 -1.08
CA THR A 418 -7.36 -4.84 -0.04
C THR A 418 -6.23 -3.81 -0.17
N THR A 419 -5.81 -3.24 0.96
CA THR A 419 -4.59 -2.42 1.09
C THR A 419 -3.74 -2.87 2.28
N THR A 420 -2.42 -2.65 2.21
CA THR A 420 -1.47 -3.05 3.26
C THR A 420 -0.47 -1.95 3.61
N GLN A 421 0.01 -1.95 4.85
CA GLN A 421 1.03 -1.03 5.36
C GLN A 421 1.88 -1.70 6.46
N GLU A 422 3.20 -1.54 6.39
CA GLU A 422 4.08 -1.96 7.49
C GLU A 422 4.04 -0.93 8.62
N ILE A 423 3.74 -1.40 9.84
CA ILE A 423 3.64 -0.58 11.05
C ILE A 423 4.70 -1.03 12.05
N THR A 424 5.35 -0.07 12.71
CA THR A 424 6.25 -0.31 13.84
C THR A 424 5.82 0.54 15.02
N LEU A 425 5.24 -0.09 16.04
CA LEU A 425 4.90 0.55 17.31
C LEU A 425 6.17 0.96 18.05
N ILE A 426 6.06 2.02 18.84
CA ILE A 426 7.16 2.52 19.67
C ILE A 426 6.91 2.02 21.10
N PRO A 427 7.59 0.96 21.58
CA PRO A 427 7.39 0.45 22.93
C PRO A 427 7.85 1.46 23.98
N LEU A 428 7.40 1.26 25.23
CA LEU A 428 7.86 2.08 26.35
C LEU A 428 9.39 1.86 26.53
N PRO A 429 10.20 2.94 26.61
CA PRO A 429 11.64 2.83 26.79
C PRO A 429 12.01 2.16 28.12
N GLU A 430 13.14 1.45 28.13
CA GLU A 430 13.73 0.92 29.38
C GLU A 430 14.28 2.03 30.27
N ILE A 431 14.20 1.83 31.60
CA ILE A 431 14.71 2.80 32.58
C ILE A 431 16.24 2.66 32.70
N LYS A 432 16.97 3.72 32.33
CA LYS A 432 18.44 3.78 32.38
C LYS A 432 18.93 4.35 33.73
N PRO A 433 19.74 3.64 34.54
CA PRO A 433 20.26 4.18 35.79
C PRO A 433 21.41 5.17 35.56
N LEU A 434 21.40 6.27 36.31
CA LEU A 434 22.48 7.26 36.36
C LEU A 434 23.15 7.28 37.74
N GLN A 435 24.36 7.84 37.82
CA GLN A 435 25.10 7.99 39.07
C GLN A 435 24.42 8.99 40.00
N PRO A 436 24.42 8.74 41.32
CA PRO A 436 23.75 9.60 42.27
C PRO A 436 24.37 10.99 42.35
N LEU A 437 23.54 11.98 42.72
CA LEU A 437 24.01 13.30 43.10
C LEU A 437 24.24 13.35 44.62
N MET A 438 25.35 13.99 45.01
CA MET A 438 25.73 14.18 46.41
C MET A 438 25.57 15.66 46.78
N ALA A 439 25.01 15.95 47.95
CA ALA A 439 24.99 17.30 48.52
C ALA A 439 25.12 17.29 50.05
N CYS A 440 25.55 18.42 50.60
CA CYS A 440 25.69 18.60 52.04
C CYS A 440 24.34 18.51 52.76
N ASP A 441 24.27 17.68 53.81
CA ASP A 441 23.16 17.69 54.75
C ASP A 441 23.05 19.08 55.39
N ILE A 442 21.85 19.68 55.29
CA ILE A 442 21.52 20.96 55.94
C ILE A 442 20.79 20.76 57.27
N SER A 443 20.06 19.64 57.41
CA SER A 443 19.35 19.23 58.62
C SER A 443 18.65 17.89 58.40
N ASN A 444 18.71 16.99 59.39
CA ASN A 444 17.92 15.75 59.42
C ASN A 444 18.05 14.88 58.17
N ASN A 445 19.25 14.75 57.60
CA ASN A 445 19.50 13.99 56.37
C ASN A 445 18.76 14.51 55.13
N THR A 446 18.64 15.83 55.01
CA THR A 446 18.05 16.48 53.83
C THR A 446 19.04 17.48 53.23
N ALA A 447 18.99 17.67 51.92
CA ALA A 447 19.84 18.63 51.22
C ALA A 447 19.08 19.31 50.08
N VAL A 448 19.61 20.44 49.62
CA VAL A 448 19.14 21.12 48.42
C VAL A 448 20.07 20.78 47.26
N PHE A 449 19.49 20.31 46.16
CA PHE A 449 20.18 19.84 44.97
C PHE A 449 19.84 20.72 43.77
N ASP A 450 20.83 20.96 42.92
CA ASP A 450 20.58 21.24 41.51
C ASP A 450 20.51 19.90 40.77
N ILE A 451 19.30 19.35 40.63
CA ILE A 451 19.08 18.07 39.94
C ILE A 451 19.22 18.19 38.42
N THR A 452 19.35 19.41 37.86
CA THR A 452 19.69 19.57 36.45
C THR A 452 21.11 19.09 36.13
N ALA A 453 22.00 19.08 37.13
CA ALA A 453 23.37 18.59 36.99
C ALA A 453 23.45 17.11 36.57
N ILE A 454 22.40 16.31 36.78
CA ILE A 454 22.34 14.91 36.34
C ILE A 454 22.47 14.78 34.81
N GLN A 455 22.04 15.81 34.06
CA GLN A 455 22.08 15.83 32.59
C GLN A 455 23.51 15.71 32.06
N ASN A 456 24.54 16.12 32.81
CA ASN A 456 25.94 15.99 32.41
C ASN A 456 26.40 14.53 32.27
N GLN A 457 25.64 13.57 32.79
CA GLN A 457 25.91 12.14 32.66
C GLN A 457 25.29 11.52 31.39
N ILE A 458 24.49 12.30 30.66
CA ILE A 458 23.75 11.85 29.49
C ILE A 458 24.50 12.33 28.25
N ASN A 459 24.91 11.39 27.39
CA ASN A 459 25.70 11.67 26.18
C ASN A 459 24.82 11.85 24.92
N GLU A 460 23.51 11.82 25.07
CA GLU A 460 22.50 11.92 24.01
C GLU A 460 21.87 13.33 24.00
N SER A 461 21.34 13.75 22.86
CA SER A 461 20.70 15.08 22.71
C SER A 461 19.18 14.96 22.83
N TYR A 462 18.58 15.80 23.68
CA TYR A 462 17.14 15.84 23.96
C TYR A 462 16.61 17.27 23.87
N PHE A 463 15.32 17.42 23.58
CA PHE A 463 14.69 18.73 23.46
C PHE A 463 14.27 19.30 24.81
N ASN A 464 13.73 18.44 25.70
CA ASN A 464 13.27 18.83 27.03
C ASN A 464 13.58 17.75 28.07
N PHE A 465 13.60 18.16 29.34
CA PHE A 465 13.79 17.29 30.50
C PHE A 465 12.75 17.58 31.57
N TYR A 466 12.11 16.54 32.09
CA TYR A 466 11.14 16.62 33.18
C TYR A 466 11.52 15.67 34.31
N TYR A 467 11.35 16.11 35.56
CA TYR A 467 11.78 15.38 36.74
C TYR A 467 10.58 15.01 37.62
N PHE A 468 10.62 13.81 38.19
CA PHE A 468 9.54 13.24 38.97
C PHE A 468 10.05 12.50 40.20
N THR A 469 9.21 12.43 41.24
CA THR A 469 9.50 11.67 42.47
C THR A 469 8.99 10.22 42.43
N SER A 470 8.19 9.86 41.43
CA SER A 470 7.65 8.52 41.23
C SER A 470 7.62 8.15 39.75
N ILE A 471 7.55 6.85 39.44
CA ILE A 471 7.45 6.37 38.05
C ILE A 471 6.02 6.55 37.51
N GLU A 472 5.01 6.45 38.38
CA GLU A 472 3.60 6.66 38.04
C GLU A 472 3.35 8.09 37.56
N ASP A 473 3.90 9.08 38.27
CA ASP A 473 3.84 10.50 37.88
C ASP A 473 4.55 10.77 36.55
N LEU A 474 5.68 10.11 36.30
CA LEU A 474 6.40 10.22 35.04
C LEU A 474 5.55 9.70 33.87
N GLN A 475 4.94 8.53 34.03
CA GLN A 475 4.11 7.88 32.99
C GLN A 475 2.84 8.67 32.71
N ALA A 476 2.17 9.19 33.75
CA ALA A 476 0.99 10.03 33.60
C ALA A 476 1.32 11.49 33.24
N HIS A 477 2.60 11.87 33.28
CA HIS A 477 3.08 13.24 33.17
C HIS A 477 2.40 14.21 34.14
N THR A 478 2.27 13.78 35.39
CA THR A 478 1.67 14.55 36.50
C THR A 478 2.72 14.92 37.54
N ASN A 479 2.45 15.93 38.38
CA ASN A 479 3.33 16.31 39.50
C ASN A 479 4.82 16.55 39.12
N VAL A 480 5.06 17.16 37.94
CA VAL A 480 6.40 17.54 37.48
C VAL A 480 7.08 18.45 38.51
N ILE A 481 8.34 18.16 38.84
CA ILE A 481 9.16 19.02 39.71
C ILE A 481 9.44 20.34 38.98
N THR A 482 8.93 21.45 39.52
CA THR A 482 8.94 22.77 38.86
C THR A 482 10.22 23.58 39.10
N LEU A 483 11.00 23.26 40.15
CA LEU A 483 12.25 23.94 40.50
C LEU A 483 13.42 22.94 40.57
N PRO A 484 13.84 22.36 39.44
CA PRO A 484 14.87 21.33 39.42
C PRO A 484 16.27 21.85 39.80
N ASN A 485 16.53 23.15 39.70
CA ASN A 485 17.78 23.76 40.15
C ASN A 485 17.84 24.02 41.67
N TYR A 486 16.75 23.77 42.40
CA TYR A 486 16.63 23.99 43.85
C TYR A 486 15.73 22.93 44.49
N TYR A 487 16.00 21.65 44.19
CA TYR A 487 15.20 20.55 44.70
C TYR A 487 15.60 20.19 46.14
N GLN A 488 14.66 20.24 47.09
CA GLN A 488 14.88 19.80 48.46
C GLN A 488 14.51 18.32 48.62
N SER A 489 15.46 17.49 49.04
CA SER A 489 15.19 16.08 49.31
C SER A 489 14.37 15.89 50.59
N LEU A 490 13.57 14.82 50.63
CA LEU A 490 12.77 14.42 51.79
C LEU A 490 13.50 13.40 52.66
N THR A 491 14.34 12.56 52.05
CA THR A 491 15.10 11.49 52.71
C THR A 491 16.45 11.29 52.00
N THR A 492 17.34 10.51 52.63
CA THR A 492 18.57 10.03 52.02
C THR A 492 18.64 8.50 52.17
N PRO A 493 18.82 7.71 51.09
CA PRO A 493 18.67 8.09 49.69
C PRO A 493 17.23 8.48 49.34
N GLN A 494 17.05 9.27 48.28
CA GLN A 494 15.77 9.45 47.62
C GLN A 494 15.91 9.22 46.11
N THR A 495 15.08 8.35 45.55
CA THR A 495 15.08 8.05 44.11
C THR A 495 14.22 9.07 43.37
N LEU A 496 14.74 9.55 42.24
CA LEU A 496 14.08 10.44 41.30
C LEU A 496 14.12 9.83 39.90
N TYR A 497 13.20 10.29 39.06
CA TYR A 497 13.07 9.87 37.67
C TYR A 497 13.18 11.08 36.75
N LEU A 498 13.76 10.86 35.57
CA LEU A 498 13.94 11.85 34.54
C LEU A 498 13.32 11.34 33.23
N LYS A 499 12.42 12.13 32.65
CA LYS A 499 11.90 11.94 31.29
C LYS A 499 12.60 12.91 30.37
N ALA A 500 13.31 12.40 29.36
CA ALA A 500 14.06 13.20 28.38
C ALA A 500 13.38 13.08 27.02
N GLU A 501 12.83 14.17 26.48
CA GLU A 501 12.02 14.14 25.24
C GLU A 501 12.87 14.10 23.97
N THR A 502 12.50 13.21 23.05
CA THR A 502 13.01 13.15 21.67
C THR A 502 11.94 13.71 20.71
N GLU A 503 12.21 13.71 19.41
CA GLU A 503 11.26 14.22 18.41
C GLU A 503 9.99 13.36 18.33
N THR A 504 10.10 12.06 18.62
CA THR A 504 9.05 11.06 18.43
C THR A 504 8.66 10.29 19.70
N CYS A 505 9.46 10.36 20.77
CA CYS A 505 9.20 9.70 22.06
C CYS A 505 9.98 10.41 23.19
N PHE A 506 10.57 9.65 24.10
CA PHE A 506 11.33 10.06 25.27
C PHE A 506 12.17 8.87 25.77
N ASP A 507 13.23 9.18 26.51
CA ASP A 507 13.99 8.22 27.30
C ASP A 507 13.68 8.40 28.80
N ILE A 508 13.77 7.31 29.57
CA ILE A 508 13.55 7.33 31.01
C ILE A 508 14.88 7.03 31.72
N TYR A 509 15.24 7.87 32.67
CA TYR A 509 16.36 7.64 33.57
C TYR A 509 15.92 7.60 35.03
N THR A 510 16.71 6.92 35.86
CA THR A 510 16.55 6.92 37.32
C THR A 510 17.88 7.26 37.99
N PHE A 511 17.82 8.02 39.09
CA PHE A 511 18.99 8.37 39.88
C PHE A 511 18.59 8.60 41.33
N ASN A 512 19.57 8.47 42.23
CA ASN A 512 19.37 8.80 43.65
C ASN A 512 19.98 10.16 43.97
N VAL A 513 19.32 10.91 44.85
CA VAL A 513 19.94 12.01 45.58
C VAL A 513 20.37 11.53 46.96
N LEU A 514 21.60 11.84 47.32
CA LEU A 514 22.27 11.38 48.53
C LEU A 514 22.81 12.57 49.30
N THR A 515 22.62 12.57 50.61
CA THR A 515 23.21 13.55 51.53
C THR A 515 24.51 13.02 52.10
N GLU A 516 25.47 13.93 52.31
CA GLU A 516 26.67 13.68 53.08
C GLU A 516 26.81 14.68 54.23
N ASN A 517 27.36 14.23 55.35
CA ASN A 517 27.65 15.09 56.49
C ASN A 517 28.78 16.04 56.10
N CYS A 518 28.51 17.33 55.95
CA CYS A 518 29.54 18.33 55.62
C CYS A 518 30.17 18.96 56.86
N PRO A 519 31.42 19.47 56.78
CA PRO A 519 32.09 20.09 57.91
C PRO A 519 31.25 21.23 58.51
N PRO A 520 31.10 21.29 59.85
CA PRO A 520 30.36 22.38 60.47
C PRO A 520 31.13 23.70 60.39
N PHE A 521 30.43 24.82 60.38
CA PHE A 521 31.04 26.15 60.42
C PHE A 521 31.29 26.57 61.87
N ILE A 522 32.56 26.75 62.22
CA ILE A 522 33.01 27.11 63.57
C ILE A 522 33.27 28.62 63.64
N PRO A 523 32.50 29.40 64.44
CA PRO A 523 32.71 30.84 64.54
C PRO A 523 33.96 31.20 65.35
N GLU A 524 34.57 32.35 65.05
CA GLU A 524 35.78 32.81 65.75
C GLU A 524 35.48 33.57 67.04
N GLY A 525 34.21 33.87 67.34
CA GLY A 525 33.83 34.51 68.59
C GLY A 525 32.33 34.49 68.88
N PHE A 526 31.99 34.73 70.14
CA PHE A 526 30.62 34.80 70.64
C PHE A 526 30.55 35.68 71.90
N SER A 527 29.34 36.16 72.25
CA SER A 527 29.11 37.15 73.28
C SER A 527 28.01 36.73 74.26
N PRO A 528 28.35 36.10 75.40
CA PRO A 528 27.36 35.67 76.39
C PRO A 528 26.87 36.85 77.24
N ASN A 529 26.13 37.78 76.63
CA ASN A 529 25.60 39.00 77.25
C ASN A 529 24.08 38.96 77.49
N ASN A 530 23.44 37.85 77.10
CA ASN A 530 22.02 37.55 77.24
C ASN A 530 21.12 38.49 76.42
N ASP A 531 21.59 38.95 75.25
CA ASP A 531 20.81 39.71 74.27
C ASP A 531 20.07 38.82 73.24
N GLY A 532 20.29 37.50 73.28
CA GLY A 532 19.71 36.50 72.40
C GLY A 532 20.55 36.20 71.15
N ILE A 533 21.67 36.91 70.92
CA ILE A 533 22.51 36.80 69.73
C ILE A 533 23.89 36.30 70.13
N ASN A 534 24.30 35.15 69.60
CA ASN A 534 25.62 34.55 69.87
C ASN A 534 25.93 34.38 71.37
N ASP A 535 24.92 34.10 72.21
CA ASP A 535 25.06 33.90 73.65
C ASP A 535 25.78 32.60 74.05
N HIS A 536 25.95 31.69 73.10
CA HIS A 536 26.72 30.48 73.25
C HIS A 536 27.60 30.27 72.04
N PHE A 537 28.58 29.39 72.17
CA PHE A 537 29.42 28.96 71.08
C PHE A 537 28.62 28.09 70.09
N ASN A 538 27.82 28.76 69.24
CA ASN A 538 26.91 28.14 68.30
C ASN A 538 27.66 27.74 67.02
N ILE A 539 28.03 26.46 66.92
CA ILE A 539 28.69 25.91 65.74
C ILE A 539 27.59 25.47 64.75
N ALA A 540 27.47 26.17 63.62
CA ALA A 540 26.43 25.91 62.63
C ALA A 540 26.67 24.57 61.92
N GLY A 541 25.60 23.78 61.74
CA GLY A 541 25.68 22.42 61.20
C GLY A 541 26.19 21.37 62.20
N LEU A 542 26.56 21.75 63.43
CA LEU A 542 27.03 20.76 64.40
C LEU A 542 25.89 19.97 65.04
N TYR A 543 24.88 20.68 65.55
CA TYR A 543 23.89 20.13 66.47
C TYR A 543 22.78 19.28 65.81
N THR A 544 22.69 19.33 64.47
CA THR A 544 21.67 18.63 63.66
C THR A 544 22.26 17.60 62.71
N ILE A 545 23.57 17.58 62.52
CA ILE A 545 24.28 16.67 61.60
C ILE A 545 25.18 15.72 62.38
N PHE A 546 25.94 16.25 63.36
CA PHE A 546 26.86 15.48 64.19
C PHE A 546 26.32 15.36 65.62
N GLU A 547 25.14 14.75 65.78
CA GLU A 547 24.45 14.67 67.08
C GLU A 547 25.25 13.96 68.18
N LYS A 548 26.25 13.15 67.80
CA LYS A 548 27.14 12.41 68.73
C LYS A 548 28.45 13.14 69.02
N HIS A 549 28.59 14.41 68.64
CA HIS A 549 29.82 15.17 68.83
C HIS A 549 30.19 15.36 70.31
N GLU A 550 31.47 15.58 70.58
CA GLU A 550 32.00 16.03 71.86
C GLU A 550 32.81 17.32 71.66
N LEU A 551 32.48 18.35 72.45
CA LEU A 551 33.15 19.65 72.43
C LEU A 551 33.94 19.87 73.71
N LEU A 552 35.25 20.00 73.59
CA LEU A 552 36.19 20.27 74.69
C LEU A 552 36.70 21.70 74.58
N ILE A 553 36.63 22.49 75.65
CA ILE A 553 37.17 23.86 75.70
C ILE A 553 38.27 23.98 76.73
N TYR A 554 39.38 24.59 76.34
CA TYR A 554 40.58 24.82 77.12
C TYR A 554 40.84 26.32 77.29
N ASN A 555 41.35 26.70 78.45
CA ASN A 555 41.83 28.07 78.67
C ASN A 555 43.24 28.28 78.06
N ARG A 556 43.76 29.51 78.15
CA ARG A 556 45.09 29.89 77.62
C ARG A 556 46.28 29.10 78.18
N TRP A 557 46.09 28.38 79.28
CA TRP A 557 47.12 27.55 79.93
C TRP A 557 46.96 26.05 79.60
N GLY A 558 46.08 25.69 78.67
CA GLY A 558 45.83 24.30 78.30
C GLY A 558 45.01 23.50 79.32
N THR A 559 44.35 24.16 80.28
CA THR A 559 43.46 23.48 81.23
C THR A 559 42.07 23.34 80.64
N LEU A 560 41.52 22.12 80.66
CA LEU A 560 40.14 21.83 80.24
C LEU A 560 39.14 22.48 81.20
N ILE A 561 38.28 23.35 80.67
CA ILE A 561 37.28 24.11 81.43
C ILE A 561 35.84 23.72 81.08
N PHE A 562 35.62 23.10 79.93
CA PHE A 562 34.29 22.68 79.50
C PHE A 562 34.34 21.38 78.68
N ILE A 563 33.39 20.50 78.93
CA ILE A 563 33.05 19.34 78.08
C ILE A 563 31.56 19.43 77.77
N GLY A 564 31.20 19.41 76.50
CA GLY A 564 29.81 19.45 76.04
C GLY A 564 29.54 18.50 74.89
N ASN A 565 28.28 18.46 74.49
CA ASN A 565 27.73 17.61 73.43
C ASN A 565 26.44 18.26 72.91
N ASN A 566 25.57 17.50 72.23
CA ASN A 566 24.31 18.02 71.70
C ASN A 566 23.37 18.62 72.75
N ASP A 567 23.34 18.03 73.95
CA ASP A 567 22.47 18.45 75.05
C ASP A 567 23.08 19.57 75.90
N LEU A 568 24.41 19.70 75.88
CA LEU A 568 25.17 20.62 76.74
C LEU A 568 26.03 21.56 75.91
N LYS A 569 25.44 22.70 75.55
CA LYS A 569 26.09 23.80 74.79
C LYS A 569 26.92 24.70 75.70
N TRP A 570 27.95 25.35 75.14
CA TRP A 570 28.84 26.22 75.91
C TRP A 570 28.42 27.68 75.89
N TYR A 571 27.82 28.15 76.98
CA TYR A 571 27.39 29.55 77.19
C TYR A 571 28.49 30.42 77.83
N GLY A 572 29.77 30.07 77.63
CA GLY A 572 30.87 30.71 78.36
C GLY A 572 30.99 30.30 79.83
N ILE A 573 30.15 29.39 80.32
CA ILE A 573 30.19 28.89 81.70
C ILE A 573 31.06 27.63 81.75
N SER A 574 32.04 27.59 82.64
CA SER A 574 32.88 26.40 82.80
C SER A 574 32.16 25.30 83.58
N ASN A 575 32.28 24.04 83.17
CA ASN A 575 31.72 22.88 83.89
C ASN A 575 32.82 21.93 84.45
N ARG A 576 34.09 22.27 84.19
CA ARG A 576 35.31 21.64 84.73
C ARG A 576 36.24 22.70 85.33
N GLY A 577 37.23 22.26 86.09
CA GLY A 577 38.29 23.12 86.64
C GLY A 577 37.85 23.99 87.83
N PHE A 578 38.73 24.91 88.23
CA PHE A 578 38.57 25.75 89.43
C PHE A 578 37.40 26.75 89.37
N ASN A 579 36.98 27.15 88.17
CA ASN A 579 35.90 28.14 87.97
C ASN A 579 34.54 27.48 87.68
N LYS A 580 34.38 26.18 87.97
CA LYS A 580 33.17 25.41 87.64
C LYS A 580 31.90 26.11 88.13
N GLY A 581 30.95 26.30 87.23
CA GLY A 581 29.66 26.96 87.46
C GLY A 581 29.65 28.47 87.21
N TYR A 582 30.82 29.09 86.95
CA TYR A 582 30.94 30.53 86.71
C TYR A 582 31.26 30.84 85.24
N LEU A 583 30.81 32.01 84.80
CA LEU A 583 31.17 32.63 83.53
C LEU A 583 32.68 32.85 83.49
N VAL A 584 33.32 32.48 82.39
CA VAL A 584 34.77 32.65 82.24
C VAL A 584 35.11 34.10 81.81
N PRO A 585 36.31 34.62 82.14
CA PRO A 585 36.69 35.98 81.76
C PRO A 585 36.75 36.20 80.24
N THR A 586 36.60 37.46 79.77
CA THR A 586 36.86 37.82 78.36
C THR A 586 38.25 37.34 77.93
N GLY A 587 38.32 36.71 76.76
CA GLY A 587 39.58 36.27 76.18
C GLY A 587 39.44 35.14 75.18
N THR A 588 40.59 34.70 74.67
CA THR A 588 40.70 33.58 73.73
C THR A 588 40.72 32.24 74.48
N TYR A 589 39.89 31.32 74.01
CA TYR A 589 39.81 29.93 74.44
C TYR A 589 40.13 29.02 73.26
N PHE A 590 40.57 27.80 73.56
CA PHE A 590 40.92 26.81 72.55
C PHE A 590 39.92 25.66 72.59
N TYR A 591 39.50 25.16 71.45
CA TYR A 591 38.57 24.02 71.39
C TYR A 591 39.23 22.79 70.76
N VAL A 592 38.76 21.62 71.19
CA VAL A 592 38.92 20.35 70.48
C VAL A 592 37.51 19.81 70.27
N LEU A 593 37.13 19.65 69.00
CA LEU A 593 35.81 19.18 68.59
C LEU A 593 35.96 17.80 67.95
N HIS A 594 35.40 16.79 68.62
CA HIS A 594 35.28 15.43 68.11
C HIS A 594 33.90 15.28 67.46
N LEU A 595 33.84 15.23 66.12
CA LEU A 595 32.57 15.03 65.42
C LEU A 595 32.03 13.59 65.55
N ASN A 596 32.90 12.65 65.93
CA ASN A 596 32.58 11.22 66.09
C ASN A 596 31.95 10.60 64.83
N ASP A 597 32.41 11.07 63.66
CA ASP A 597 32.07 10.57 62.33
C ASP A 597 33.33 9.94 61.70
N ALA A 598 33.19 8.79 61.06
CA ALA A 598 34.33 8.04 60.50
C ALA A 598 35.09 8.81 59.42
N ASN A 599 34.43 9.77 58.75
CA ASN A 599 35.00 10.56 57.67
C ASN A 599 35.78 11.79 58.16
N TYR A 600 35.69 12.13 59.46
CA TYR A 600 36.25 13.36 60.00
C TYR A 600 37.25 13.13 61.13
N LYS A 601 38.39 13.83 61.05
CA LYS A 601 39.31 13.97 62.18
C LYS A 601 38.83 15.04 63.14
N SER A 602 39.29 14.97 64.39
CA SER A 602 39.04 16.00 65.40
C SER A 602 39.50 17.38 64.89
N MET A 603 38.64 18.37 65.06
CA MET A 603 38.92 19.76 64.68
C MET A 603 39.44 20.52 65.90
N THR A 604 40.44 21.36 65.72
CA THR A 604 40.99 22.20 66.79
C THR A 604 41.12 23.64 66.33
N GLY A 605 41.03 24.57 67.26
CA GLY A 605 41.10 25.99 66.95
C GLY A 605 40.93 26.85 68.18
N TRP A 606 40.60 28.12 67.95
CA TRP A 606 40.37 29.09 69.01
C TRP A 606 39.03 29.80 68.80
N VAL A 607 38.49 30.34 69.88
CA VAL A 607 37.28 31.16 69.89
C VAL A 607 37.46 32.29 70.90
N TYR A 608 37.09 33.50 70.52
CA TYR A 608 37.14 34.68 71.37
C TYR A 608 35.79 34.90 72.07
N LEU A 609 35.81 34.94 73.40
CA LEU A 609 34.63 35.24 74.21
C LEU A 609 34.71 36.69 74.69
N ASN A 610 33.67 37.47 74.43
CA ASN A 610 33.52 38.83 74.94
C ASN A 610 32.06 39.18 75.24
N TYR A 611 31.76 39.57 76.48
CA TYR A 611 30.43 39.97 76.92
C TYR A 611 30.14 41.46 76.74
#